data_AF-A0A534IXH5-F1
#
_entry.id   AF-A0A534IXH5-F1
#
_cell.length_a   1.000
_cell.length_b   1.000
_cell.length_c   1.000
_cell.angle_alpha   90.00
_cell.angle_beta   90.00
_cell.angle_gamma   90.00
#
_symmetry.space_group_name_H-M   'P 1'
#
loop_
_entity.id
_entity.type
_entity.pdbx_description
1 polymer ?
#
loop_
_entity_poly.entity_id
_entity_poly.type
_entity_poly.pdbx_seq_one_letter_code
_entity_poly.pdbx_strand_id
1 'polypeptide(L)'
;MTREELLVSFRTLFQKFRPTLWFRITYLVLLGVIVGELYILTLSPLACVVVLLMPVSAFVVPYWLGERKLRRFAGNLVVVFLIAIVLAAAMSTGALLAQKDAVPEQSFTDLSNSPMALSNGTVSPYRAPPQTSFMFQVTLTTAKNDTPDNYRVFLNLTVVLGINNFDRRPFRMTYLGANASSNNTKTGSFFVVNQTLEDSIYGYAFSVTDLRSNWTYAGPDLGPVTASSWTFYGFFLYVTGLSQVTILAVVTYFAILFLWWYTARAREARVKAMARSAERSKEPSKDDSKETPKPALTFGGKAAKATAFTCTNCGADVEETDAKCPKCGAVFED
;
A
#
# COMPACT_ATOMS: atom_id res chain seq x y z
N MET A 1 22.62 -27.56 27.23
CA MET A 1 22.12 -27.47 25.84
C MET A 1 22.69 -26.20 25.23
N THR A 2 23.56 -26.32 24.23
CA THR A 2 24.27 -25.19 23.63
C THR A 2 23.45 -24.57 22.48
N ARG A 3 23.75 -23.31 22.12
CA ARG A 3 23.08 -22.60 21.01
C ARG A 3 23.17 -23.36 19.68
N GLU A 4 24.28 -24.07 19.45
CA GLU A 4 24.52 -24.86 18.25
C GLU A 4 23.65 -26.13 18.21
N GLU A 5 23.51 -26.84 19.34
CA GLU A 5 22.61 -28.00 19.46
C GLU A 5 21.15 -27.61 19.20
N LEU A 6 20.72 -26.44 19.69
CA LEU A 6 19.39 -25.90 19.43
C LEU A 6 19.19 -25.59 17.94
N LEU A 7 20.15 -24.95 17.27
CA LEU A 7 20.05 -24.62 15.84
C LEU A 7 20.01 -25.88 14.96
N VAL A 8 20.82 -26.90 15.27
CA VAL A 8 20.82 -28.18 14.55
C VAL A 8 19.49 -28.91 14.76
N SER A 9 19.01 -28.95 16.01
CA SER A 9 17.71 -29.55 16.34
C SER A 9 16.57 -28.85 15.59
N PHE A 10 16.52 -27.51 15.62
CA PHE A 10 15.55 -26.73 14.85
C PHE A 10 15.61 -27.00 13.35
N ARG A 11 16.82 -27.09 12.77
CA ARG A 11 16.99 -27.36 11.34
C ARG A 11 16.47 -28.73 10.95
N THR A 12 16.75 -29.77 11.73
CA THR A 12 16.25 -31.12 11.46
C THR A 12 14.73 -31.22 11.62
N LEU A 13 14.18 -30.53 12.64
CA LEU A 13 12.74 -30.47 12.88
C LEU A 13 12.03 -29.71 11.75
N PHE A 14 12.61 -28.61 11.28
CA PHE A 14 12.12 -27.84 10.15
C PHE A 14 12.13 -28.66 8.84
N GLN A 15 13.20 -29.41 8.58
CA GLN A 15 13.28 -30.29 7.41
C GLN A 15 12.20 -31.39 7.43
N LYS A 16 11.91 -31.97 8.60
CA LYS A 16 10.84 -32.95 8.78
C LYS A 16 9.44 -32.33 8.68
N PHE A 17 9.29 -31.08 9.11
CA PHE A 17 8.01 -30.38 9.09
C PHE A 17 7.64 -29.86 7.70
N ARG A 18 8.62 -29.37 6.93
CA ARG A 18 8.44 -28.78 5.58
C ARG A 18 7.56 -29.59 4.61
N PRO A 19 7.66 -30.94 4.49
CA PRO A 19 6.82 -31.70 3.57
C PRO A 19 5.36 -31.85 4.03
N THR A 20 5.03 -31.50 5.27
CA THR A 20 3.68 -31.66 5.81
C THR A 20 2.71 -30.61 5.27
N LEU A 21 1.41 -30.93 5.24
CA LEU A 21 0.36 -29.95 4.95
C LEU A 21 0.30 -28.84 6.01
N TRP A 22 0.64 -29.16 7.25
CA TRP A 22 0.67 -28.21 8.37
C TRP A 22 1.69 -27.11 8.15
N PHE A 23 2.87 -27.42 7.60
CA PHE A 23 3.85 -26.39 7.24
C PHE A 23 3.25 -25.31 6.36
N ARG A 24 2.43 -25.72 5.37
CA ARG A 24 1.77 -24.78 4.47
C ARG A 24 0.78 -23.87 5.20
N ILE A 25 -0.05 -24.47 6.05
CA ILE A 25 -1.04 -23.71 6.84
C ILE A 25 -0.31 -22.71 7.75
N THR A 26 0.70 -23.18 8.49
CA THR A 26 1.45 -22.35 9.44
C THR A 26 2.14 -21.17 8.75
N TYR A 27 2.84 -21.37 7.63
CA TYR A 27 3.50 -20.24 6.97
C TYR A 27 2.49 -19.26 6.36
N LEU A 28 1.35 -19.73 5.84
CA LEU A 28 0.32 -18.83 5.28
C LEU A 28 -0.33 -17.98 6.38
N VAL A 29 -0.57 -18.57 7.55
CA VAL A 29 -1.09 -17.83 8.72
C VAL A 29 -0.06 -16.80 9.17
N LEU A 30 1.21 -17.19 9.36
CA LEU A 30 2.26 -16.26 9.78
C LEU A 30 2.47 -15.13 8.76
N LEU A 31 2.43 -15.45 7.46
CA LEU A 31 2.53 -14.46 6.40
C LEU A 31 1.31 -13.53 6.38
N GLY A 32 0.11 -14.07 6.62
CA GLY A 32 -1.12 -13.29 6.79
C GLY A 32 -1.05 -12.33 7.98
N VAL A 33 -0.50 -12.78 9.12
CA VAL A 33 -0.24 -11.93 10.29
C VAL A 33 0.74 -10.81 9.95
N ILE A 34 1.88 -11.13 9.32
CA ILE A 34 2.88 -10.14 8.91
C ILE A 34 2.26 -9.09 7.97
N VAL A 35 1.49 -9.53 6.97
CA VAL A 35 0.80 -8.61 6.05
C VAL A 35 -0.29 -7.81 6.76
N GLY A 36 -0.97 -8.39 7.75
CA GLY A 36 -1.93 -7.70 8.62
C GLY A 36 -1.28 -6.56 9.42
N GLU A 37 -0.10 -6.79 9.99
CA GLU A 37 0.68 -5.74 10.69
C GLU A 37 1.11 -4.62 9.73
N LEU A 38 1.52 -4.99 8.50
CA LEU A 38 1.83 -4.00 7.46
C LEU A 38 0.63 -3.10 7.14
N TYR A 39 -0.62 -3.57 7.26
CA TYR A 39 -1.79 -2.70 7.01
C TYR A 39 -1.83 -1.50 7.95
N ILE A 40 -1.53 -1.69 9.23
CA ILE A 40 -1.57 -0.60 10.21
C ILE A 40 -0.50 0.44 9.88
N LEU A 41 0.66 -0.02 9.42
CA LEU A 41 1.76 0.87 9.02
C LEU A 41 1.45 1.70 7.76
N THR A 42 0.37 1.41 7.02
CA THR A 42 -0.08 2.26 5.90
C THR A 42 -0.69 3.59 6.33
N LEU A 43 -1.00 3.76 7.62
CA LEU A 43 -1.40 5.05 8.19
C LEU A 43 -0.19 5.94 8.55
N SER A 44 1.03 5.42 8.43
CA SER A 44 2.26 6.13 8.77
C SER A 44 2.88 6.84 7.55
N PRO A 45 3.87 7.74 7.75
CA PRO A 45 4.64 8.33 6.65
C PRO A 45 5.36 7.30 5.75
N LEU A 46 5.47 6.04 6.19
CA LEU A 46 6.08 4.95 5.42
C LEU A 46 5.09 4.24 4.47
N ALA A 47 3.86 4.73 4.36
CA ALA A 47 2.78 4.10 3.61
C ALA A 47 3.21 3.62 2.21
N CYS A 48 3.88 4.48 1.43
CA CYS A 48 4.29 4.14 0.06
C CYS A 48 5.20 2.90 -0.01
N VAL A 49 6.14 2.75 0.93
CA VAL A 49 7.04 1.60 0.98
C VAL A 49 6.28 0.36 1.46
N VAL A 50 5.47 0.51 2.49
CA VAL A 50 4.69 -0.56 3.12
C VAL A 50 3.72 -1.21 2.13
N VAL A 51 3.03 -0.39 1.32
CA VAL A 51 2.10 -0.88 0.28
C VAL A 51 2.79 -1.76 -0.76
N LEU A 52 4.06 -1.48 -1.09
CA LEU A 52 4.85 -2.31 -1.99
C LEU A 52 5.39 -3.58 -1.32
N LEU A 53 5.68 -3.53 -0.01
CA LEU A 53 6.17 -4.69 0.74
C LEU A 53 5.12 -5.79 0.90
N MET A 54 3.83 -5.46 0.98
CA MET A 54 2.74 -6.44 1.08
C MET A 54 2.76 -7.45 -0.09
N PRO A 55 2.63 -7.04 -1.38
CA PRO A 55 2.64 -7.98 -2.49
C PRO A 55 4.00 -8.66 -2.68
N VAL A 56 5.11 -7.95 -2.42
CA VAL A 56 6.46 -8.52 -2.54
C VAL A 56 6.66 -9.65 -1.54
N SER A 57 6.32 -9.45 -0.27
CA SER A 57 6.44 -10.50 0.77
C SER A 57 5.51 -11.69 0.46
N ALA A 58 4.27 -11.43 0.04
CA ALA A 58 3.31 -12.45 -0.37
C ALA A 58 3.80 -13.32 -1.55
N PHE A 59 4.69 -12.78 -2.39
CA PHE A 59 5.28 -13.51 -3.52
C PHE A 59 6.62 -14.17 -3.15
N VAL A 60 7.54 -13.43 -2.55
CA VAL A 60 8.92 -13.86 -2.28
C VAL A 60 8.95 -14.99 -1.25
N VAL A 61 8.12 -14.94 -0.20
CA VAL A 61 8.14 -15.96 0.86
C VAL A 61 7.75 -17.34 0.31
N PRO A 62 6.61 -17.54 -0.37
CA PRO A 62 6.30 -18.83 -0.97
C PRO A 62 7.33 -19.25 -2.04
N TYR A 63 7.86 -18.30 -2.82
CA TYR A 63 8.90 -18.58 -3.81
C TYR A 63 10.19 -19.09 -3.17
N TRP A 64 10.64 -18.49 -2.07
CA TRP A 64 11.82 -18.92 -1.33
C TRP A 64 11.62 -20.30 -0.67
N LEU A 65 10.39 -20.59 -0.22
CA LEU A 65 10.00 -21.90 0.29
C LEU A 65 9.87 -22.99 -0.79
N GLY A 66 10.09 -22.65 -2.07
CA GLY A 66 10.15 -23.59 -3.19
C GLY A 66 8.84 -23.75 -3.95
N GLU A 67 7.83 -22.91 -3.68
CA GLU A 67 6.61 -22.91 -4.48
C GLU A 67 6.90 -22.35 -5.88
N ARG A 68 6.36 -23.05 -6.89
CA ARG A 68 6.61 -22.76 -8.32
C ARG A 68 5.34 -22.88 -9.15
N LYS A 69 4.22 -23.32 -8.59
CA LYS A 69 2.97 -23.47 -9.34
C LYS A 69 2.17 -22.17 -9.32
N LEU A 70 1.89 -21.60 -10.49
CA LEU A 70 1.13 -20.35 -10.66
C LEU A 70 -0.21 -20.37 -9.89
N ARG A 71 -0.97 -21.46 -10.03
CA ARG A 71 -2.26 -21.64 -9.35
C ARG A 71 -2.14 -21.58 -7.83
N ARG A 72 -1.01 -22.04 -7.26
CA ARG A 72 -0.78 -22.01 -5.82
C ARG A 72 -0.40 -20.61 -5.34
N PHE A 73 0.36 -19.85 -6.11
CA PHE A 73 0.62 -18.44 -5.79
C PHE A 73 -0.68 -17.63 -5.73
N ALA A 74 -1.52 -17.72 -6.77
CA ALA A 74 -2.82 -17.04 -6.79
C ALA A 74 -3.72 -17.46 -5.60
N GLY A 75 -3.78 -18.76 -5.28
CA GLY A 75 -4.55 -19.23 -4.12
C GLY A 75 -3.97 -18.78 -2.77
N ASN A 76 -2.64 -18.75 -2.64
CA ASN A 76 -1.98 -18.29 -1.42
C ASN A 76 -2.24 -16.80 -1.17
N LEU A 77 -2.29 -15.97 -2.22
CA LEU A 77 -2.62 -14.55 -2.11
C LEU A 77 -3.96 -14.35 -1.41
N VAL A 78 -5.00 -15.04 -1.89
CA VAL A 78 -6.36 -14.93 -1.35
C VAL A 78 -6.35 -15.26 0.14
N VAL A 79 -5.72 -16.37 0.53
CA VAL A 79 -5.64 -16.77 1.95
C VAL A 79 -4.89 -15.74 2.79
N VAL A 80 -3.74 -15.26 2.32
CA VAL A 80 -2.91 -14.28 3.05
C VAL A 80 -3.65 -12.97 3.25
N PHE A 81 -4.27 -12.43 2.19
CA PHE A 81 -5.01 -11.17 2.29
C PHE A 81 -6.30 -11.29 3.10
N LEU A 82 -7.01 -12.42 3.03
CA LEU A 82 -8.18 -12.65 3.88
C LEU A 82 -7.79 -12.62 5.37
N ILE A 83 -6.71 -13.32 5.75
CA ILE A 83 -6.20 -13.31 7.12
C ILE A 83 -5.75 -11.89 7.51
N ALA A 84 -5.01 -11.21 6.63
CA ALA A 84 -4.52 -9.86 6.89
C ALA A 84 -5.66 -8.85 7.10
N ILE A 85 -6.71 -8.89 6.27
CA ILE A 85 -7.89 -8.00 6.38
C ILE A 85 -8.61 -8.25 7.71
N VAL A 86 -8.86 -9.52 8.05
CA VAL A 86 -9.51 -9.91 9.32
C VAL A 86 -8.72 -9.42 10.52
N LEU A 87 -7.40 -9.62 10.52
CA LEU A 87 -6.54 -9.18 11.61
C LEU A 87 -6.44 -7.66 11.71
N ALA A 88 -6.19 -6.97 10.59
CA ALA A 88 -6.11 -5.52 10.56
C ALA A 88 -7.41 -4.87 11.04
N ALA A 89 -8.57 -5.42 10.66
CA ALA A 89 -9.86 -4.95 11.16
C ALA A 89 -10.03 -5.17 12.67
N ALA A 90 -9.63 -6.34 13.17
CA ALA A 90 -9.68 -6.65 14.61
C ALA A 90 -8.76 -5.71 15.41
N MET A 91 -7.56 -5.42 14.89
CA MET A 91 -6.60 -4.53 15.52
C MET A 91 -7.07 -3.08 15.53
N SER A 92 -7.59 -2.55 14.41
CA SER A 92 -8.17 -1.20 14.35
C SER A 92 -9.37 -1.05 15.29
N THR A 93 -10.23 -2.07 15.35
CA THR A 93 -11.34 -2.11 16.31
C THR A 93 -10.84 -2.13 17.75
N GLY A 94 -9.85 -2.96 18.04
CA GLY A 94 -9.24 -3.05 19.37
C GLY A 94 -8.59 -1.73 19.80
N ALA A 95 -7.88 -1.06 18.90
CA ALA A 95 -7.25 0.24 19.15
C ALA A 95 -8.29 1.31 19.49
N LEU A 96 -9.36 1.41 18.70
CA LEU A 96 -10.44 2.36 18.94
C LEU A 96 -11.16 2.07 20.26
N LEU A 97 -11.44 0.80 20.57
CA LEU A 97 -12.16 0.42 21.80
C LEU A 97 -11.29 0.51 23.07
N ALA A 98 -9.96 0.47 22.92
CA ALA A 98 -9.01 0.68 24.01
C ALA A 98 -8.87 2.17 24.38
N GLN A 99 -9.27 3.08 23.49
CA GLN A 99 -9.27 4.51 23.74
C GLN A 99 -10.31 4.87 24.81
N LYS A 100 -9.84 5.46 25.91
CA LYS A 100 -10.68 5.88 27.04
C LYS A 100 -11.26 7.27 26.85
N ASP A 101 -10.45 8.17 26.30
CA ASP A 101 -10.75 9.60 26.16
C ASP A 101 -10.64 10.03 24.70
N ALA A 102 -11.38 11.08 24.33
CA ALA A 102 -11.30 11.68 23.00
C ALA A 102 -9.89 12.23 22.74
N VAL A 103 -9.38 12.05 21.51
CA VAL A 103 -8.15 12.74 21.11
C VAL A 103 -8.51 14.20 20.81
N PRO A 104 -7.76 15.18 21.36
CA PRO A 104 -8.04 16.59 21.08
C PRO A 104 -7.81 16.95 19.61
N GLU A 105 -8.88 17.33 18.93
CA GLU A 105 -8.84 17.80 17.56
C GLU A 105 -8.41 19.26 17.48
N GLN A 106 -7.70 19.58 16.41
CA GLN A 106 -7.18 20.92 16.15
C GLN A 106 -7.19 21.23 14.65
N SER A 107 -7.35 22.51 14.33
CA SER A 107 -7.19 23.00 12.96
C SER A 107 -5.72 23.09 12.61
N PHE A 108 -5.35 22.57 11.45
CA PHE A 108 -4.04 22.83 10.86
C PHE A 108 -4.09 24.18 10.14
N THR A 109 -3.08 25.01 10.38
CA THR A 109 -2.98 26.37 9.80
C THR A 109 -2.60 26.37 8.32
N ASP A 110 -2.36 25.21 7.71
CA ASP A 110 -1.91 25.11 6.33
C ASP A 110 -3.10 24.90 5.37
N LEU A 111 -3.43 25.99 4.66
CA LEU A 111 -3.92 26.13 3.28
C LEU A 111 -4.74 27.41 3.09
N SER A 112 -5.17 28.05 4.17
CA SER A 112 -5.73 29.40 4.13
C SER A 112 -5.14 30.19 5.29
N ASN A 113 -4.69 31.42 5.04
CA ASN A 113 -4.27 32.38 6.06
C ASN A 113 -5.49 32.83 6.91
N SER A 114 -6.29 31.87 7.39
CA SER A 114 -7.48 32.15 8.17
C SER A 114 -7.04 32.71 9.51
N PRO A 115 -7.57 33.87 9.94
CA PRO A 115 -7.21 34.49 11.21
C PRO A 115 -7.79 33.73 12.43
N MET A 116 -8.38 32.55 12.21
CA MET A 116 -9.05 31.72 13.20
C MET A 116 -8.39 30.35 13.29
N ALA A 117 -8.20 29.87 14.51
CA ALA A 117 -7.75 28.53 14.83
C ALA A 117 -8.74 27.86 15.79
N LEU A 118 -8.96 26.56 15.61
CA LEU A 118 -9.71 25.70 16.50
C LEU A 118 -8.74 24.77 17.21
N SER A 119 -8.87 24.65 18.53
CA SER A 119 -8.04 23.77 19.35
C SER A 119 -8.83 23.12 20.48
N ASN A 120 -8.29 22.05 21.05
CA ASN A 120 -8.91 21.29 22.13
C ASN A 120 -10.35 20.83 21.80
N GLY A 121 -10.58 20.46 20.54
CA GLY A 121 -11.84 19.88 20.09
C GLY A 121 -12.03 18.49 20.68
N THR A 122 -12.97 18.29 21.58
CA THR A 122 -13.15 17.02 22.30
C THR A 122 -14.62 16.68 22.51
N VAL A 123 -14.87 15.44 22.92
CA VAL A 123 -16.20 14.94 23.30
C VAL A 123 -16.12 14.20 24.63
N SER A 124 -17.10 14.43 25.51
CA SER A 124 -17.22 13.73 26.79
C SER A 124 -18.68 13.33 27.07
N PRO A 125 -18.93 12.07 27.49
CA PRO A 125 -17.98 10.96 27.55
C PRO A 125 -17.52 10.53 26.15
N TYR A 126 -16.35 9.90 25.99
CA TYR A 126 -15.97 9.37 24.67
C TYR A 126 -16.71 8.08 24.31
N ARG A 127 -17.11 7.30 25.33
CA ARG A 127 -17.83 6.04 25.19
C ARG A 127 -19.02 6.00 26.13
N ALA A 128 -20.20 5.74 25.58
CA ALA A 128 -21.41 5.51 26.36
C ALA A 128 -22.42 4.70 25.53
N PRO A 129 -23.42 4.07 26.17
CA PRO A 129 -24.49 3.40 25.45
C PRO A 129 -25.24 4.33 24.49
N PRO A 130 -25.92 3.79 23.47
CA PRO A 130 -26.83 4.56 22.63
C PRO A 130 -27.85 5.35 23.47
N GLN A 131 -28.33 6.46 22.91
CA GLN A 131 -29.24 7.43 23.52
C GLN A 131 -28.65 8.19 24.72
N THR A 132 -27.32 8.18 24.90
CA THR A 132 -26.63 9.04 25.87
C THR A 132 -26.37 10.42 25.28
N SER A 133 -26.36 11.45 26.13
CA SER A 133 -25.98 12.82 25.75
C SER A 133 -24.46 12.98 25.80
N PHE A 134 -23.89 13.48 24.71
CA PHE A 134 -22.47 13.75 24.52
C PHE A 134 -22.25 15.25 24.46
N MET A 135 -21.35 15.77 25.30
CA MET A 135 -20.95 17.17 25.26
C MET A 135 -19.72 17.31 24.38
N PHE A 136 -19.88 18.01 23.26
CA PHE A 136 -18.80 18.39 22.38
C PHE A 136 -18.32 19.79 22.75
N GLN A 137 -17.01 19.99 22.79
CA GLN A 137 -16.39 21.26 23.14
C GLN A 137 -15.23 21.57 22.21
N VAL A 138 -15.05 22.84 21.87
CA VAL A 138 -13.88 23.33 21.11
C VAL A 138 -13.51 24.74 21.55
N THR A 139 -12.23 25.08 21.40
CA THR A 139 -11.71 26.42 21.68
C THR A 139 -11.47 27.16 20.38
N LEU A 140 -12.06 28.34 20.23
CA LEU A 140 -11.79 29.27 19.15
C LEU A 140 -10.71 30.27 19.58
N THR A 141 -9.64 30.37 18.80
CA THR A 141 -8.60 31.39 18.96
C THR A 141 -8.48 32.24 17.71
N THR A 142 -8.39 33.57 17.84
CA THR A 142 -8.28 34.50 16.72
C THR A 142 -7.02 35.36 16.79
N ALA A 143 -6.55 35.87 15.65
CA ALA A 143 -5.35 36.72 15.61
C ALA A 143 -5.56 38.11 16.28
N LYS A 144 -6.79 38.62 16.27
CA LYS A 144 -7.16 39.93 16.82
C LYS A 144 -8.12 39.77 18.00
N ASN A 145 -8.15 40.79 18.87
CA ASN A 145 -9.15 40.89 19.92
C ASN A 145 -10.53 41.02 19.27
N ASP A 146 -11.42 40.09 19.60
CA ASP A 146 -12.78 40.07 19.09
C ASP A 146 -13.71 39.35 20.07
N THR A 147 -15.02 39.50 19.87
CA THR A 147 -16.05 38.87 20.69
C THR A 147 -16.55 37.56 20.06
N PRO A 148 -16.85 36.52 20.86
CA PRO A 148 -17.37 35.24 20.38
C PRO A 148 -18.60 35.35 19.47
N ASP A 149 -19.44 36.36 19.66
CA ASP A 149 -20.69 36.56 18.90
C ASP A 149 -20.47 36.85 17.40
N ASN A 150 -19.26 37.25 17.01
CA ASN A 150 -18.89 37.48 15.62
C ASN A 150 -18.56 36.19 14.86
N TYR A 151 -18.62 35.03 15.53
CA TYR A 151 -18.26 33.74 14.98
C TYR A 151 -19.41 32.74 15.08
N ARG A 152 -19.54 31.92 14.04
CA ARG A 152 -20.46 30.78 14.02
C ARG A 152 -19.63 29.51 14.06
N VAL A 153 -19.61 28.87 15.24
CA VAL A 153 -18.91 27.61 15.46
C VAL A 153 -19.91 26.45 15.31
N PHE A 154 -19.50 25.41 14.60
CA PHE A 154 -20.30 24.23 14.33
C PHE A 154 -19.55 22.96 14.71
N LEU A 155 -20.29 22.04 15.32
CA LEU A 155 -19.96 20.62 15.34
C LEU A 155 -20.45 20.02 14.01
N ASN A 156 -19.55 19.46 13.22
CA ASN A 156 -19.87 18.71 12.02
C ASN A 156 -19.86 17.22 12.36
N LEU A 157 -21.04 16.70 12.73
CA LEU A 157 -21.20 15.30 13.05
C LEU A 157 -21.49 14.52 11.76
N THR A 158 -20.75 13.44 11.54
CA THR A 158 -20.93 12.55 10.40
C THR A 158 -21.39 11.19 10.90
N VAL A 159 -22.54 10.72 10.38
CA VAL A 159 -23.06 9.38 10.64
C VAL A 159 -22.68 8.50 9.46
N VAL A 160 -22.02 7.38 9.73
CA VAL A 160 -21.65 6.40 8.70
C VAL A 160 -22.83 5.46 8.47
N LEU A 161 -23.58 5.72 7.40
CA LEU A 161 -24.69 4.85 6.95
C LEU A 161 -24.22 3.78 5.96
N GLY A 162 -23.00 3.94 5.44
CA GLY A 162 -22.38 3.05 4.49
C GLY A 162 -21.07 3.62 3.96
N ILE A 163 -20.61 3.04 2.86
CA ILE A 163 -19.23 3.11 2.38
C ILE A 163 -18.88 4.48 1.80
N ASN A 164 -19.86 5.05 1.09
CA ASN A 164 -19.83 6.39 0.53
C ASN A 164 -21.10 7.16 0.92
N ASN A 165 -21.86 6.61 1.87
CA ASN A 165 -23.09 7.22 2.34
C ASN A 165 -22.85 7.74 3.75
N PHE A 166 -22.59 9.03 3.81
CA PHE A 166 -22.30 9.75 5.03
C PHE A 166 -23.38 10.81 5.21
N ASP A 167 -24.10 10.73 6.33
CA ASP A 167 -25.02 11.78 6.71
C ASP A 167 -24.28 12.81 7.55
N ARG A 168 -24.06 13.99 6.97
CA ARG A 168 -23.30 15.08 7.59
C ARG A 168 -24.26 16.11 8.16
N ARG A 169 -24.26 16.25 9.48
CA ARG A 169 -25.16 17.10 10.25
C ARG A 169 -24.36 18.20 10.97
N PRO A 170 -24.50 19.47 10.55
CA PRO A 170 -23.91 20.58 11.27
C PRO A 170 -24.81 20.99 12.46
N PHE A 171 -24.22 21.06 13.65
CA PHE A 171 -24.88 21.55 14.86
C PHE A 171 -24.21 22.81 15.33
N ARG A 172 -24.98 23.90 15.45
CA ARG A 172 -24.45 25.17 15.95
C ARG A 172 -24.07 25.03 17.42
N MET A 173 -22.85 25.44 17.75
CA MET A 173 -22.34 25.44 19.11
C MET A 173 -22.62 26.78 19.80
N THR A 174 -22.75 26.74 21.12
CA THR A 174 -23.04 27.90 21.96
C THR A 174 -21.80 28.28 22.76
N TYR A 175 -21.50 29.57 22.83
CA TYR A 175 -20.45 30.10 23.69
C TYR A 175 -20.79 29.83 25.17
N LEU A 176 -19.84 29.30 25.94
CA LEU A 176 -20.06 28.87 27.34
C LEU A 176 -20.27 30.06 28.32
N GLY A 177 -20.11 31.30 27.85
CA GLY A 177 -20.30 32.51 28.63
C GLY A 177 -19.02 33.00 29.31
N ALA A 178 -18.97 34.30 29.66
CA ALA A 178 -17.79 34.96 30.21
C ALA A 178 -17.35 34.44 31.60
N ASN A 179 -18.22 33.71 32.30
CA ASN A 179 -17.93 33.14 33.62
C ASN A 179 -17.10 31.85 33.54
N ALA A 180 -17.17 31.13 32.42
CA ALA A 180 -16.52 29.84 32.22
C ALA A 180 -15.55 29.84 31.02
N SER A 181 -15.47 30.94 30.27
CA SER A 181 -14.66 31.10 29.08
C SER A 181 -14.23 32.56 28.91
N SER A 182 -13.12 32.79 28.19
CA SER A 182 -12.76 34.15 27.78
C SER A 182 -13.80 34.74 26.81
N ASN A 183 -14.18 35.99 27.06
CA ASN A 183 -14.98 36.82 26.15
C ASN A 183 -14.14 37.48 25.03
N ASN A 184 -12.84 37.25 25.02
CA ASN A 184 -11.93 37.70 23.98
C ASN A 184 -11.40 36.47 23.23
N THR A 185 -11.78 36.34 21.97
CA THR A 185 -11.38 35.19 21.13
C THR A 185 -9.87 35.15 20.88
N LYS A 186 -9.12 36.23 21.10
CA LYS A 186 -7.65 36.19 21.03
C LYS A 186 -7.02 35.32 22.12
N THR A 187 -7.65 35.24 23.29
CA THR A 187 -7.15 34.45 24.42
C THR A 187 -7.80 33.06 24.52
N GLY A 188 -8.72 32.74 23.60
CA GLY A 188 -9.38 31.44 23.52
C GLY A 188 -10.78 31.43 24.12
N SER A 189 -11.80 31.21 23.29
CA SER A 189 -13.20 31.13 23.71
C SER A 189 -13.77 29.73 23.50
N PHE A 190 -14.40 29.16 24.53
CA PHE A 190 -15.02 27.84 24.49
C PHE A 190 -16.43 27.89 23.91
N PHE A 191 -16.66 26.98 22.97
CA PHE A 191 -17.97 26.69 22.42
C PHE A 191 -18.33 25.24 22.75
N VAL A 192 -19.60 25.02 23.11
CA VAL A 192 -20.12 23.70 23.49
C VAL A 192 -21.42 23.38 22.77
N VAL A 193 -21.69 22.10 22.57
CA VAL A 193 -23.01 21.60 22.18
C VAL A 193 -23.24 20.22 22.75
N ASN A 194 -24.45 19.95 23.23
CA ASN A 194 -24.86 18.62 23.66
C ASN A 194 -25.67 17.95 22.55
N GLN A 195 -25.31 16.71 22.22
CA GLN A 195 -26.04 15.89 21.26
C GLN A 195 -26.32 14.51 21.82
N THR A 196 -27.56 14.05 21.68
CA THR A 196 -27.93 12.68 22.02
C THR A 196 -27.71 11.81 20.79
N LEU A 197 -26.89 10.76 20.93
CA LEU A 197 -26.45 9.94 19.81
C LEU A 197 -27.06 8.54 19.86
N GLU A 198 -27.40 7.99 18.71
CA GLU A 198 -28.01 6.65 18.56
C GLU A 198 -26.93 5.56 18.41
N ASP A 199 -27.35 4.32 18.15
CA ASP A 199 -26.45 3.22 17.84
C ASP A 199 -25.93 3.37 16.39
N SER A 200 -24.78 4.03 16.24
CA SER A 200 -24.17 4.23 14.93
C SER A 200 -22.68 4.50 15.05
N ILE A 201 -22.01 4.50 13.89
CA ILE A 201 -20.61 4.91 13.79
C ILE A 201 -20.60 6.40 13.47
N TYR A 202 -20.02 7.17 14.38
CA TYR A 202 -19.88 8.60 14.24
C TYR A 202 -18.44 8.97 13.89
N GLY A 203 -18.29 10.04 13.13
CA GLY A 203 -17.09 10.87 13.13
C GLY A 203 -17.49 12.29 13.43
N TYR A 204 -16.63 13.06 14.09
CA TYR A 204 -16.91 14.45 14.40
C TYR A 204 -15.75 15.34 13.99
N ALA A 205 -16.10 16.55 13.55
CA ALA A 205 -15.16 17.61 13.26
C ALA A 205 -15.73 18.94 13.74
N PHE A 206 -14.89 19.98 13.78
CA PHE A 206 -15.34 21.32 14.15
C PHE A 206 -15.07 22.29 13.01
N SER A 207 -15.99 23.22 12.77
CA SER A 207 -15.75 24.33 11.87
C SER A 207 -16.16 25.65 12.48
N VAL A 208 -15.54 26.72 12.02
CA VAL A 208 -15.91 28.08 12.38
C VAL A 208 -15.99 28.92 11.13
N THR A 209 -16.95 29.83 11.10
CA THR A 209 -17.08 30.86 10.07
C THR A 209 -17.21 32.23 10.74
N ASP A 210 -16.47 33.21 10.25
CA ASP A 210 -16.65 34.60 10.67
C ASP A 210 -17.72 35.32 9.81
N LEU A 211 -18.05 36.56 10.16
CA LEU A 211 -18.98 37.40 9.39
C LEU A 211 -18.50 37.71 7.95
N ARG A 212 -17.21 37.54 7.66
CA ARG A 212 -16.58 37.80 6.36
C ARG A 212 -16.48 36.54 5.50
N SER A 213 -17.10 35.44 5.93
CA SER A 213 -17.05 34.14 5.27
C SER A 213 -15.65 33.50 5.21
N ASN A 214 -14.71 33.94 6.05
CA ASN A 214 -13.52 33.14 6.32
C ASN A 214 -13.95 31.88 7.06
N TRP A 215 -13.28 30.76 6.78
CA TRP A 215 -13.62 29.49 7.37
C TRP A 215 -12.37 28.76 7.87
N THR A 216 -12.51 28.04 8.98
CA THR A 216 -11.48 27.15 9.52
C THR A 216 -12.12 25.82 9.90
N TYR A 217 -11.36 24.74 9.76
CA TYR A 217 -11.75 23.36 10.04
C TYR A 217 -10.74 22.67 10.92
N ALA A 218 -11.22 22.00 11.97
CA ALA A 218 -10.46 20.97 12.69
C ALA A 218 -10.85 19.60 12.12
N GLY A 219 -9.86 18.77 11.85
CA GLY A 219 -10.01 17.48 11.17
C GLY A 219 -11.02 16.53 11.84
N PRO A 220 -11.52 15.53 11.12
CA PRO A 220 -12.46 14.58 11.68
C PRO A 220 -11.73 13.53 12.52
N ASP A 221 -12.21 13.29 13.74
CA ASP A 221 -11.90 12.09 14.52
C ASP A 221 -13.02 11.05 14.40
N LEU A 222 -12.69 9.78 14.62
CA LEU A 222 -13.67 8.71 14.71
C LEU A 222 -14.19 8.60 16.15
N GLY A 223 -15.52 8.59 16.30
CA GLY A 223 -16.20 8.55 17.59
C GLY A 223 -17.28 9.62 17.70
N PRO A 224 -17.85 9.82 18.90
CA PRO A 224 -17.72 8.97 20.09
C PRO A 224 -18.26 7.56 19.86
N VAL A 225 -17.89 6.63 20.74
CA VAL A 225 -18.24 5.20 20.62
C VAL A 225 -19.60 4.94 21.27
N THR A 226 -20.64 4.82 20.44
CA THR A 226 -21.98 4.38 20.86
C THR A 226 -22.32 2.97 20.38
N ALA A 227 -21.81 2.58 19.21
CA ALA A 227 -22.12 1.31 18.59
C ALA A 227 -21.38 0.11 19.19
N SER A 228 -21.93 -1.08 18.91
CA SER A 228 -21.31 -2.34 19.33
C SER A 228 -19.92 -2.56 18.71
N SER A 229 -19.08 -3.32 19.40
CA SER A 229 -17.75 -3.70 18.89
C SER A 229 -17.82 -4.45 17.55
N TRP A 230 -18.88 -5.22 17.31
CA TRP A 230 -19.09 -5.92 16.03
C TRP A 230 -19.43 -4.97 14.89
N THR A 231 -20.12 -3.87 15.16
CA THR A 231 -20.42 -2.83 14.18
C THR A 231 -19.11 -2.17 13.71
N PHE A 232 -18.23 -1.80 14.63
CA PHE A 232 -16.90 -1.27 14.30
C PHE A 232 -16.02 -2.30 13.59
N TYR A 233 -16.03 -3.56 14.03
CA TYR A 233 -15.30 -4.63 13.35
C TYR A 233 -15.77 -4.84 11.92
N GLY A 234 -17.08 -4.84 11.67
CA GLY A 234 -17.66 -4.91 10.33
C GLY A 234 -17.27 -3.70 9.46
N PHE A 235 -17.29 -2.50 10.04
CA PHE A 235 -16.84 -1.28 9.38
C PHE A 235 -15.36 -1.36 8.98
N PHE A 236 -14.47 -1.73 9.90
CA PHE A 236 -13.05 -1.86 9.58
C PHE A 236 -12.76 -3.02 8.63
N LEU A 237 -13.45 -4.16 8.76
CA LEU A 237 -13.36 -5.25 7.78
C LEU A 237 -13.67 -4.76 6.38
N TYR A 238 -14.75 -4.00 6.25
CA TYR A 238 -15.16 -3.43 4.98
C TYR A 238 -14.13 -2.41 4.48
N VAL A 239 -13.82 -1.39 5.28
CA VAL A 239 -12.95 -0.29 4.89
C VAL A 239 -11.56 -0.80 4.54
N THR A 240 -11.01 -1.72 5.34
CA THR A 240 -9.74 -2.36 5.03
C THR A 240 -9.87 -3.18 3.76
N GLY A 241 -10.81 -4.13 3.66
CA GLY A 241 -10.89 -5.05 2.53
C GLY A 241 -11.17 -4.42 1.17
N LEU A 242 -11.91 -3.30 1.14
CA LEU A 242 -12.23 -2.53 -0.07
C LEU A 242 -11.45 -1.21 -0.17
N SER A 243 -10.41 -1.03 0.65
CA SER A 243 -9.54 0.14 0.57
C SER A 243 -8.80 0.21 -0.77
N GLN A 244 -8.46 1.44 -1.19
CA GLN A 244 -7.57 1.66 -2.33
C GLN A 244 -6.21 0.98 -2.13
N VAL A 245 -5.75 0.88 -0.87
CA VAL A 245 -4.52 0.19 -0.49
C VAL A 245 -4.60 -1.30 -0.82
N THR A 246 -5.68 -1.99 -0.43
CA THR A 246 -5.88 -3.41 -0.73
C THR A 246 -5.96 -3.66 -2.22
N ILE A 247 -6.74 -2.83 -2.93
CA ILE A 247 -6.88 -2.94 -4.38
C ILE A 247 -5.51 -2.78 -5.05
N LEU A 248 -4.75 -1.76 -4.68
CA LEU A 248 -3.42 -1.51 -5.23
C LEU A 248 -2.47 -2.67 -4.93
N ALA A 249 -2.41 -3.14 -3.68
CA ALA A 249 -1.55 -4.26 -3.29
C ALA A 249 -1.90 -5.55 -4.06
N VAL A 250 -3.18 -5.87 -4.23
CA VAL A 250 -3.64 -7.04 -5.00
C VAL A 250 -3.28 -6.90 -6.49
N VAL A 251 -3.51 -5.73 -7.10
CA VAL A 251 -3.14 -5.46 -8.49
C VAL A 251 -1.63 -5.56 -8.69
N THR A 252 -0.83 -4.95 -7.82
CA THR A 252 0.63 -5.04 -7.85
C THR A 252 1.10 -6.48 -7.69
N TYR A 253 0.47 -7.28 -6.83
CA TYR A 253 0.79 -8.71 -6.73
C TYR A 253 0.55 -9.45 -8.05
N PHE A 254 -0.61 -9.24 -8.68
CA PHE A 254 -0.90 -9.89 -9.96
C PHE A 254 0.03 -9.42 -11.08
N ALA A 255 0.46 -8.15 -11.06
CA ALA A 255 1.49 -7.66 -11.97
C ALA A 255 2.84 -8.38 -11.75
N ILE A 256 3.29 -8.55 -10.50
CA ILE A 256 4.50 -9.32 -10.17
C ILE A 256 4.37 -10.76 -10.65
N LEU A 257 3.24 -11.40 -10.36
CA LEU A 257 2.96 -12.79 -10.73
C LEU A 257 2.92 -12.96 -12.25
N PHE A 258 2.34 -12.00 -12.98
CA PHE A 258 2.34 -11.97 -14.44
C PHE A 258 3.74 -11.80 -15.02
N LEU A 259 4.52 -10.85 -14.52
CA LEU A 259 5.90 -10.61 -14.95
C LEU A 259 6.79 -11.84 -14.69
N TRP A 260 6.65 -12.47 -13.52
CA TRP A 260 7.36 -13.69 -13.19
C TRP A 260 6.98 -14.85 -14.12
N TRP A 261 5.69 -15.06 -14.36
CA TRP A 261 5.22 -16.11 -15.27
C TRP A 261 5.69 -15.86 -16.71
N TYR A 262 5.58 -14.61 -17.19
CA TYR A 262 5.99 -14.22 -18.52
C TYR A 262 7.49 -14.42 -18.73
N THR A 263 8.32 -13.99 -17.77
CA THR A 263 9.77 -14.16 -17.83
C THR A 263 10.19 -15.63 -17.75
N ALA A 264 9.52 -16.45 -16.94
CA ALA A 264 9.75 -17.89 -16.90
C ALA A 264 9.45 -18.53 -18.27
N ARG A 265 8.30 -18.21 -18.87
CA ARG A 265 7.91 -18.72 -20.20
C ARG A 265 8.85 -18.23 -21.31
N ALA A 266 9.28 -16.97 -21.27
CA ALA A 266 10.22 -16.43 -22.24
C ALA A 266 11.59 -17.11 -22.16
N ARG A 267 12.06 -17.45 -20.96
CA ARG A 267 13.29 -18.23 -20.76
C ARG A 267 13.15 -19.64 -21.32
N GLU A 268 12.05 -20.33 -21.04
CA GLU A 268 11.77 -21.66 -21.59
C GLU A 268 11.73 -21.65 -23.12
N ALA A 269 11.11 -20.63 -23.73
CA ALA A 269 11.06 -20.47 -25.19
C ALA A 269 12.46 -20.26 -25.80
N ARG A 270 13.30 -19.42 -25.16
CA ARG A 270 14.69 -19.21 -25.60
C ARG A 270 15.53 -20.48 -25.50
N VAL A 271 15.44 -21.22 -24.39
CA VAL A 271 16.14 -22.49 -24.21
C VAL A 271 15.72 -23.52 -25.26
N LYS A 272 14.41 -23.63 -25.55
CA LYS A 272 13.88 -24.52 -26.60
C LYS A 272 14.33 -24.10 -28.00
N ALA A 273 14.40 -22.80 -28.28
CA ALA A 273 14.89 -22.30 -29.57
C ALA A 273 16.39 -22.63 -29.77
N MET A 274 17.22 -22.44 -28.74
CA MET A 274 18.64 -22.80 -28.76
C MET A 274 18.87 -24.30 -28.93
N ALA A 275 18.06 -25.13 -28.26
CA ALA A 275 18.11 -26.58 -28.42
C ALA A 275 17.77 -27.00 -29.86
N ARG A 276 16.69 -26.44 -30.44
CA ARG A 276 16.30 -26.71 -31.84
C ARG A 276 17.33 -26.26 -32.86
N SER A 277 17.99 -25.11 -32.65
CA SER A 277 19.07 -24.66 -33.54
C SER A 277 20.30 -25.57 -33.46
N ALA A 278 20.62 -26.08 -32.26
CA ALA A 278 21.75 -26.99 -32.05
C ALA A 278 21.50 -28.40 -32.64
N GLU A 279 20.26 -28.86 -32.67
CA GLU A 279 19.86 -30.09 -33.37
C GLU A 279 19.93 -29.91 -34.89
N ARG A 280 19.45 -28.78 -35.42
CA ARG A 280 19.49 -28.48 -36.86
C ARG A 280 20.90 -28.35 -37.44
N SER A 281 21.87 -27.93 -36.63
CA SER A 281 23.29 -27.90 -37.02
C SER A 281 23.98 -29.26 -37.01
N LYS A 282 23.34 -30.30 -36.46
CA LYS A 282 23.89 -31.67 -36.40
C LYS A 282 23.34 -32.59 -37.51
N GLU A 283 22.37 -32.15 -38.30
CA GLU A 283 21.95 -32.87 -39.50
C GLU A 283 22.97 -32.67 -40.64
N PRO A 284 23.59 -33.73 -41.19
CA PRO A 284 24.50 -33.59 -42.31
C PRO A 284 23.73 -33.16 -43.56
N SER A 285 24.18 -32.07 -44.18
CA SER A 285 23.64 -31.55 -45.44
C SER A 285 23.81 -32.59 -46.56
N LYS A 286 22.72 -33.23 -46.97
CA LYS A 286 22.62 -33.89 -48.27
C LYS A 286 22.11 -32.86 -49.28
N ASP A 287 23.01 -32.10 -49.88
CA ASP A 287 22.99 -31.82 -51.32
C ASP A 287 24.13 -30.86 -51.67
N ASP A 288 25.13 -31.38 -52.35
CA ASP A 288 26.13 -30.59 -53.06
C ASP A 288 26.49 -31.38 -54.32
N SER A 289 25.85 -31.08 -55.45
CA SER A 289 26.43 -31.27 -56.79
C SER A 289 25.61 -30.55 -57.87
N LYS A 290 26.07 -29.37 -58.30
CA LYS A 290 26.34 -29.03 -59.72
C LYS A 290 26.63 -27.54 -59.91
N GLU A 291 27.91 -27.23 -60.16
CA GLU A 291 28.40 -26.13 -60.99
C GLU A 291 27.73 -26.19 -62.39
N THR A 292 27.47 -25.17 -63.21
CA THR A 292 28.07 -23.85 -63.57
C THR A 292 27.02 -23.15 -64.50
N PRO A 293 27.18 -21.96 -65.14
CA PRO A 293 28.15 -20.85 -65.00
C PRO A 293 27.51 -19.43 -64.88
N LYS A 294 28.33 -18.42 -64.55
CA LYS A 294 28.00 -16.96 -64.52
C LYS A 294 27.43 -16.43 -65.86
N PRO A 295 26.58 -15.39 -65.82
CA PRO A 295 27.05 -14.10 -66.38
C PRO A 295 26.67 -12.83 -65.57
N ALA A 296 27.57 -11.84 -65.71
CA ALA A 296 27.47 -10.39 -65.60
C ALA A 296 26.56 -9.68 -64.55
N LEU A 297 27.26 -9.11 -63.55
CA LEU A 297 27.08 -7.79 -62.92
C LEU A 297 25.76 -7.01 -63.20
N THR A 298 24.95 -6.83 -62.16
CA THR A 298 24.37 -5.52 -61.81
C THR A 298 24.06 -5.46 -60.31
N PHE A 299 24.55 -4.37 -59.72
CA PHE A 299 24.37 -3.79 -58.38
C PHE A 299 23.28 -4.37 -57.44
N GLY A 300 23.69 -4.71 -56.21
CA GLY A 300 22.78 -4.95 -55.07
C GLY A 300 23.31 -5.95 -54.04
N GLY A 301 24.54 -5.75 -53.54
CA GLY A 301 25.25 -6.72 -52.70
C GLY A 301 24.64 -6.91 -51.30
N LYS A 302 23.98 -8.06 -51.11
CA LYS A 302 23.96 -8.79 -49.84
C LYS A 302 24.40 -10.23 -50.08
N ALA A 303 25.22 -10.71 -49.13
CA ALA A 303 25.60 -12.09 -48.87
C ALA A 303 26.64 -12.73 -49.81
N ALA A 304 27.91 -12.56 -49.42
CA ALA A 304 28.89 -13.63 -49.56
C ALA A 304 29.29 -14.09 -48.15
N LYS A 305 29.24 -15.40 -47.92
CA LYS A 305 29.68 -16.10 -46.72
C LYS A 305 31.09 -15.65 -46.33
N ALA A 306 31.27 -15.16 -45.11
CA ALA A 306 32.58 -15.05 -44.47
C ALA A 306 32.40 -15.48 -43.01
N THR A 307 33.25 -16.40 -42.57
CA THR A 307 33.43 -16.82 -41.18
C THR A 307 33.68 -15.57 -40.33
N ALA A 308 32.69 -15.16 -39.53
CA ALA A 308 32.83 -14.01 -38.64
C ALA A 308 33.80 -14.36 -37.50
N PHE A 309 35.00 -13.80 -37.54
CA PHE A 309 35.88 -13.78 -36.38
C PHE A 309 35.41 -12.65 -35.46
N THR A 310 35.49 -12.85 -34.14
CA THR A 310 35.06 -11.83 -33.17
C THR A 310 36.27 -11.26 -32.46
N CYS A 311 36.34 -9.93 -32.37
CA CYS A 311 37.39 -9.24 -31.66
C CYS A 311 37.32 -9.63 -30.17
N THR A 312 38.39 -10.23 -29.65
CA THR A 312 38.47 -10.70 -28.26
C THR A 312 38.36 -9.57 -27.23
N ASN A 313 38.66 -8.33 -27.63
CA ASN A 313 38.69 -7.19 -26.71
C ASN A 313 37.31 -6.52 -26.55
N CYS A 314 36.48 -6.47 -27.61
CA CYS A 314 35.20 -5.75 -27.58
C CYS A 314 34.00 -6.53 -28.12
N GLY A 315 34.21 -7.76 -28.60
CA GLY A 315 33.16 -8.64 -29.11
C GLY A 315 32.52 -8.16 -30.42
N ALA A 316 33.17 -7.29 -31.18
CA ALA A 316 32.72 -6.89 -32.51
C ALA A 316 33.12 -7.94 -33.55
N ASP A 317 32.26 -8.14 -34.56
CA ASP A 317 32.60 -8.96 -35.73
C ASP A 317 33.71 -8.26 -36.54
N VAL A 318 34.73 -9.03 -36.92
CA VAL A 318 35.89 -8.61 -37.73
C VAL A 318 36.07 -9.56 -38.90
N GLU A 319 36.45 -9.00 -40.05
CA GLU A 319 36.78 -9.77 -41.24
C GLU A 319 38.24 -10.26 -41.17
N GLU A 320 38.56 -11.36 -41.83
CA GLU A 320 39.92 -11.96 -41.80
C GLU A 320 41.00 -11.04 -42.39
N THR A 321 40.60 -10.06 -43.22
CA THR A 321 41.48 -9.05 -43.81
C THR A 321 41.69 -7.81 -42.93
N ASP A 322 41.01 -7.71 -41.78
CA ASP A 322 41.12 -6.56 -40.90
C ASP A 322 42.38 -6.66 -40.02
N ALA A 323 43.39 -5.83 -40.27
CA ALA A 323 44.58 -5.74 -39.40
C ALA A 323 44.30 -5.07 -38.03
N LYS A 324 43.17 -4.37 -37.91
CA LYS A 324 42.74 -3.67 -36.69
C LYS A 324 41.22 -3.74 -36.54
N CYS A 325 40.74 -3.86 -35.30
CA CYS A 325 39.31 -3.85 -35.03
C CYS A 325 38.69 -2.48 -35.37
N PRO A 326 37.67 -2.40 -36.24
CA PRO A 326 37.04 -1.15 -36.64
C PRO A 326 36.27 -0.47 -35.50
N LYS A 327 35.91 -1.21 -34.44
CA LYS A 327 35.12 -0.69 -33.32
C LYS A 327 35.96 -0.18 -32.15
N CYS A 328 37.12 -0.77 -31.89
CA CYS A 328 37.94 -0.43 -30.71
C CYS A 328 39.41 -0.11 -31.02
N GLY A 329 39.85 -0.27 -32.27
CA GLY A 329 41.21 0.05 -32.69
C GLY A 329 42.29 -0.93 -32.23
N ALA A 330 41.92 -2.04 -31.59
CA ALA A 330 42.87 -3.09 -31.22
C ALA A 330 43.54 -3.67 -32.48
N VAL A 331 44.87 -3.71 -32.50
CA VAL A 331 45.67 -4.28 -33.60
C VAL A 331 45.79 -5.78 -33.37
N PHE A 332 45.58 -6.57 -34.42
CA PHE A 332 45.82 -8.01 -34.37
C PHE A 332 47.28 -8.24 -34.78
N GLU A 333 48.07 -8.90 -33.94
CA GLU A 333 49.43 -9.33 -34.32
C GLU A 333 49.30 -10.58 -35.19
N ASP A 334 50.07 -10.62 -36.29
CA ASP A 334 50.11 -11.75 -37.25
C ASP A 334 50.48 -13.08 -36.58
#